data_AF-A0A843SRU9-F1
#
_entry.id   AF-A0A843SRU9-F1
#
_cell.length_a   1.000
_cell.length_b   1.000
_cell.length_c   1.000
_cell.angle_alpha   90.00
_cell.angle_beta   90.00
_cell.angle_gamma   90.00
#
_symmetry.space_group_name_H-M   'P 1'
#
loop_
_entity.id
_entity.type
_entity.pdbx_description
1 polymer ?
#
loop_
_entity_poly.entity_id
_entity_poly.type
_entity_poly.pdbx_seq_one_letter_code
_entity_poly.pdbx_strand_id
1 'polypeptide(L)'
;MVLFAAFAGAALWKRRQPEIHRRLILLSTAVVVTPAISRLPFVPNAIVALVLSTLFVAAGIVHDWRSRRRVHPIYIWGGLIILMSGPVRFALGQTGAWHAFARFLIE
;
A
#
# COMPACT_ATOMS: atom_id res chain seq x y z
N MET A 1 0.08 -7.98 -3.49
CA MET A 1 1.32 -8.74 -3.23
C MET A 1 2.56 -8.07 -3.80
N VAL A 2 2.57 -7.62 -5.06
CA VAL A 2 3.72 -6.90 -5.66
C VAL A 2 4.23 -5.73 -4.81
N LEU A 3 3.35 -4.81 -4.41
CA LEU A 3 3.76 -3.67 -3.58
C LEU A 3 4.28 -4.07 -2.20
N PHE A 4 3.71 -5.11 -1.59
CA PHE A 4 4.21 -5.63 -0.33
C PHE A 4 5.63 -6.17 -0.50
N ALA A 5 5.86 -7.01 -1.51
CA ALA A 5 7.18 -7.56 -1.80
C ALA A 5 8.20 -6.46 -2.11
N ALA A 6 7.79 -5.41 -2.83
CA ALA A 6 8.65 -4.26 -3.13
C ALA A 6 9.06 -3.50 -1.85
N PHE A 7 8.10 -3.13 -1.00
CA PHE A 7 8.40 -2.40 0.25
C PHE A 7 9.14 -3.27 1.27
N ALA A 8 8.73 -4.52 1.44
CA ALA A 8 9.36 -5.46 2.36
C ALA A 8 10.78 -5.82 1.90
N GLY A 9 10.96 -6.08 0.60
CA GLY A 9 12.27 -6.31 -0.02
C GLY A 9 13.20 -5.11 0.13
N ALA A 10 12.70 -3.90 -0.12
CA ALA A 10 13.46 -2.67 0.11
C ALA A 10 13.81 -2.48 1.59
N ALA A 11 12.90 -2.83 2.51
CA ALA A 11 13.15 -2.79 3.95
C ALA A 11 14.28 -3.76 4.36
N LEU A 12 14.28 -4.98 3.80
CA LEU A 12 15.32 -5.98 4.05
C LEU A 12 16.66 -5.54 3.47
N TRP A 13 16.68 -4.97 2.27
CA TRP A 13 17.90 -4.45 1.65
C TRP A 13 18.50 -3.31 2.48
N LYS A 14 17.66 -2.41 2.99
CA LYS A 14 18.07 -1.27 3.83
C LYS A 14 18.08 -1.57 5.34
N ARG A 15 18.18 -2.85 5.75
CA ARG A 15 18.18 -3.27 7.18
C ARG A 15 19.27 -2.62 8.04
N ARG A 16 20.38 -2.18 7.44
CA ARG A 16 21.48 -1.47 8.12
C ARG A 16 21.14 -0.01 8.46
N GLN A 17 20.03 0.52 7.94
CA GLN A 17 19.55 1.88 8.20
C GLN A 17 18.20 1.79 8.92
N PRO A 18 18.18 1.74 10.27
CA PRO A 18 16.97 1.44 11.06
C PRO A 18 15.84 2.44 10.81
N GLU A 19 16.16 3.68 10.46
CA GLU A 19 15.17 4.71 10.13
C GLU A 19 14.39 4.40 8.85
N ILE A 20 15.09 4.01 7.78
CA ILE A 20 14.48 3.64 6.50
C ILE A 20 13.76 2.31 6.63
N HIS A 21 14.38 1.36 7.33
CA HIS A 21 13.81 0.04 7.57
C HIS A 21 12.44 0.12 8.26
N ARG A 22 12.33 0.81 9.40
CA ARG A 22 11.05 0.94 10.13
C ARG A 22 9.96 1.59 9.27
N ARG A 23 10.30 2.63 8.51
CA ARG A 23 9.36 3.33 7.63
C ARG A 23 8.84 2.44 6.50
N LEU A 24 9.72 1.67 5.86
CA LEU A 24 9.34 0.74 4.79
C LEU A 24 8.53 -0.46 5.31
N ILE A 25 8.82 -0.95 6.51
CA ILE A 25 7.99 -1.98 7.16
C ILE A 25 6.57 -1.44 7.41
N LEU A 26 6.45 -0.21 7.92
CA LEU A 26 5.15 0.43 8.17
C LEU A 26 4.31 0.54 6.87
N LEU A 27 4.95 0.96 5.76
CA LEU A 27 4.32 1.00 4.44
C LEU A 27 3.93 -0.41 3.93
N SER A 28 4.78 -1.41 4.17
CA SER A 28 4.49 -2.81 3.82
C SER A 28 3.26 -3.32 4.56
N THR A 29 3.15 -3.03 5.86
CA THR A 29 2.00 -3.39 6.69
C THR A 29 0.73 -2.73 6.17
N ALA A 30 0.79 -1.43 5.85
CA ALA A 30 -0.37 -0.72 5.30
C ALA A 30 -0.93 -1.39 4.03
N VAL A 31 -0.05 -1.87 3.14
CA VAL A 31 -0.45 -2.58 1.90
C VAL A 31 -1.15 -3.92 2.17
N VAL A 32 -0.73 -4.66 3.19
CA VAL A 32 -1.30 -5.98 3.53
C VAL A 32 -2.59 -5.84 4.32
N VAL A 33 -2.71 -4.78 5.13
CA VAL A 33 -3.92 -4.51 5.90
C VAL A 33 -5.09 -4.11 5.00
N THR A 34 -4.87 -3.43 3.87
CA THR A 34 -5.95 -3.05 2.94
C THR A 34 -6.86 -4.19 2.49
N PRO A 35 -6.36 -5.31 1.93
CA PRO A 35 -7.21 -6.44 1.57
C PRO A 35 -7.81 -7.17 2.79
N ALA A 36 -7.23 -7.03 3.98
CA ALA A 36 -7.84 -7.57 5.20
C ALA A 36 -9.07 -6.73 5.60
N ILE A 37 -8.93 -5.39 5.58
CA ILE A 37 -10.03 -4.46 5.86
C ILE A 37 -11.15 -4.60 4.82
N SER A 38 -10.82 -4.78 3.55
CA SER A 38 -11.83 -4.91 2.49
C SER A 38 -12.69 -6.18 2.59
N ARG A 39 -12.31 -7.14 3.43
CA ARG A 39 -13.08 -8.37 3.68
C ARG A 39 -13.98 -8.27 4.91
N LEU A 40 -13.93 -7.16 5.65
CA LEU A 40 -14.78 -6.97 6.82
C LEU A 40 -16.23 -6.72 6.38
N PRO A 41 -17.22 -7.33 7.03
CA PRO A 41 -18.62 -7.29 6.58
C PRO A 41 -19.25 -5.89 6.65
N PHE A 42 -18.67 -5.00 7.46
CA PHE A 42 -19.12 -3.61 7.64
C PHE A 42 -18.40 -2.61 6.71
N VAL A 43 -17.48 -3.07 5.87
CA VAL A 43 -16.77 -2.20 4.91
C VAL A 43 -17.45 -2.30 3.55
N PRO A 44 -18.11 -1.22 3.07
CA PRO A 44 -19.03 -1.31 1.94
C PRO A 44 -18.31 -1.48 0.58
N ASN A 45 -17.06 -1.03 0.47
CA ASN A 45 -16.30 -1.14 -0.78
C ASN A 45 -14.79 -1.02 -0.54
N ALA A 46 -14.03 -1.35 -1.59
CA ALA A 46 -12.57 -1.30 -1.59
C ALA A 46 -12.00 0.13 -1.40
N ILE A 47 -12.75 1.18 -1.76
CA ILE A 47 -12.32 2.57 -1.59
C ILE A 47 -12.31 2.93 -0.11
N VAL A 48 -13.38 2.58 0.63
CA VAL A 48 -13.42 2.77 2.09
C VAL A 48 -12.31 1.97 2.77
N ALA A 49 -12.06 0.74 2.32
CA ALA A 49 -10.93 -0.06 2.83
C ALA A 49 -9.57 0.62 2.61
N LEU A 50 -9.37 1.24 1.43
CA LEU A 50 -8.15 1.99 1.10
C LEU A 50 -8.01 3.22 2.00
N VAL A 51 -9.09 3.99 2.19
CA VAL A 51 -9.12 5.18 3.07
C VAL A 51 -8.80 4.81 4.52
N LEU A 52 -9.39 3.73 5.04
CA LEU A 52 -9.08 3.23 6.38
C LEU A 52 -7.63 2.75 6.49
N SER A 53 -7.08 2.16 5.44
CA SER A 53 -5.67 1.74 5.42
C SER A 53 -4.71 2.92 5.42
N THR A 54 -5.06 4.03 4.77
CA THR A 54 -4.26 5.27 4.83
C THR A 54 -4.15 5.84 6.23
N LEU A 55 -5.03 5.48 7.18
CA LEU A 55 -4.87 5.86 8.59
C LEU A 55 -3.57 5.29 9.19
N PHE A 56 -3.13 4.10 8.77
CA PHE A 56 -1.84 3.55 9.22
C PHE A 56 -0.66 4.37 8.69
N VAL A 57 -0.73 4.81 7.43
CA VAL A 57 0.29 5.69 6.84
C VAL A 57 0.28 7.05 7.53
N ALA A 58 -0.91 7.62 7.78
CA ALA A 58 -1.09 8.88 8.48
C ALA A 58 -0.56 8.79 9.92
N ALA A 59 -0.82 7.70 10.64
CA ALA A 59 -0.25 7.46 11.97
C ALA A 59 1.28 7.43 11.95
N GLY A 60 1.88 6.79 10.93
CA GLY A 60 3.33 6.81 10.70
C GLY A 60 3.87 8.22 10.44
N ILE A 61 3.15 9.04 9.65
CA ILE A 61 3.50 10.44 9.37
C ILE A 61 3.41 11.30 10.63
N VAL A 62 2.31 11.17 11.40
CA VAL A 62 2.11 11.91 12.66
C VAL A 62 3.18 11.55 13.68
N HIS A 63 3.57 10.27 13.77
CA HIS A 63 4.66 9.84 14.63
C HIS A 63 6.00 10.45 14.21
N ASP A 64 6.34 10.40 12.91
CA ASP A 64 7.57 10.99 12.38
C ASP A 64 7.62 12.52 12.60
N TRP A 65 6.48 13.18 12.41
CA TRP A 65 6.33 14.61 12.64
C TRP A 65 6.48 14.98 14.12
N ARG A 66 5.87 14.21 15.05
CA ARG A 66 6.02 14.45 16.50
C ARG A 66 7.44 14.20 17.00
N SER A 67 8.10 13.14 16.51
CA SER A 67 9.43 12.77 16.99
C SER A 67 10.55 13.60 16.36
N ARG A 68 10.43 14.01 15.09
CA ARG A 68 11.53 14.60 14.32
C ARG A 68 11.21 15.95 13.66
N ARG A 69 9.97 16.44 13.78
CA ARG A 69 9.45 17.66 13.12
C ARG A 69 9.67 17.72 11.61
N ARG A 70 10.02 16.60 10.98
CA ARG A 70 10.25 16.46 9.54
C ARG A 70 9.67 15.14 9.07
N VAL A 71 8.84 15.20 8.03
CA VAL A 71 8.31 14.00 7.37
C VAL A 71 9.35 13.53 6.37
N HIS A 72 9.78 12.27 6.48
CA HIS A 72 10.74 11.74 5.52
C HIS A 72 10.09 11.52 4.14
N PRO A 73 10.79 11.83 3.02
CA PRO A 73 10.25 11.68 1.66
C PRO A 73 9.70 10.28 1.35
N ILE A 74 10.20 9.24 2.04
CA ILE A 74 9.70 7.85 1.93
C ILE A 74 8.21 7.76 2.23
N TYR A 75 7.67 8.51 3.20
CA TYR A 75 6.25 8.48 3.48
C TYR A 75 5.41 9.14 2.39
N ILE A 76 5.95 10.19 1.75
CA ILE A 76 5.28 10.89 0.65
C ILE A 76 5.22 9.98 -0.57
N TRP A 77 6.38 9.47 -1.01
CA TRP A 77 6.46 8.57 -2.17
C TRP A 77 5.75 7.25 -1.92
N GLY A 78 5.96 6.65 -0.74
CA GLY A 78 5.29 5.40 -0.36
C GLY A 78 3.78 5.54 -0.27
N GLY A 79 3.30 6.62 0.36
CA GLY A 79 1.87 6.93 0.43
C GLY A 79 1.26 7.18 -0.95
N LEU A 80 1.96 7.93 -1.81
CA LEU A 80 1.52 8.18 -3.19
C LEU A 80 1.42 6.88 -4.00
N ILE A 81 2.43 6.01 -3.91
CA ILE A 81 2.42 4.70 -4.59
C ILE A 81 1.22 3.85 -4.13
N ILE A 82 0.95 3.82 -2.81
CA ILE A 82 -0.18 3.09 -2.25
C ILE A 82 -1.51 3.66 -2.76
N LEU A 83 -1.66 4.98 -2.74
CA LEU A 83 -2.87 5.66 -3.21
C LEU A 83 -3.12 5.42 -4.70
N MET A 84 -2.09 5.56 -5.54
CA MET A 84 -2.17 5.33 -6.98
C MET A 84 -2.39 3.86 -7.34
N SER A 85 -2.07 2.93 -6.43
CA SER A 85 -2.22 1.50 -6.70
C SER A 85 -3.67 1.07 -6.94
N GLY A 86 -4.65 1.72 -6.32
CA GLY A 86 -6.07 1.44 -6.52
C GLY A 86 -6.51 1.75 -7.96
N PRO A 87 -6.42 3.02 -8.39
CA PRO A 87 -6.75 3.43 -9.75
C PRO A 87 -5.99 2.65 -10.83
N VAL A 88 -4.69 2.41 -10.63
CA VAL A 88 -3.86 1.66 -11.58
C VAL A 88 -4.37 0.23 -11.74
N ARG A 89 -4.69 -0.46 -10.63
CA ARG A 89 -5.25 -1.83 -10.71
C ARG A 89 -6.61 -1.85 -11.37
N PHE A 90 -7.44 -0.86 -11.07
CA PHE A 90 -8.76 -0.73 -11.70
C PHE A 90 -8.63 -0.55 -13.22
N ALA A 91 -7.79 0.40 -13.66
CA ALA A 91 -7.54 0.64 -15.08
C ALA A 91 -6.98 -0.61 -15.79
N LEU A 92 -5.99 -1.28 -15.20
CA LEU A 92 -5.45 -2.53 -15.74
C LEU A 92 -6.51 -3.62 -15.86
N GLY A 93 -7.41 -3.72 -14.88
CA GLY A 93 -8.52 -4.68 -14.89
C GLY A 93 -9.60 -4.39 -15.95
N GLN A 94 -9.68 -3.17 -16.48
CA GLN A 94 -10.58 -2.80 -17.58
C GLN A 94 -9.95 -2.98 -18.97
N THR A 95 -8.68 -3.42 -19.05
CA THR A 95 -8.02 -3.59 -20.34
C THR A 95 -8.52 -4.83 -21.08
N GLY A 96 -8.58 -4.75 -22.42
CA GLY A 96 -8.94 -5.89 -23.26
C GLY A 96 -8.01 -7.09 -23.07
N ALA A 97 -6.73 -6.85 -22.75
CA ALA A 97 -5.77 -7.90 -22.43
C ALA A 97 -6.15 -8.66 -21.14
N TRP A 98 -6.55 -7.95 -20.08
CA TRP A 98 -7.02 -8.57 -18.85
C TRP A 98 -8.32 -9.37 -19.09
N HIS A 99 -9.26 -8.81 -19.86
CA HIS A 99 -10.49 -9.52 -20.22
C HIS A 99 -10.24 -10.77 -21.08
N ALA A 100 -9.32 -10.70 -22.05
CA ALA A 100 -8.96 -11.85 -22.88
C ALA A 100 -8.32 -12.97 -22.03
N PHE A 101 -7.40 -12.60 -21.13
CA PHE A 101 -6.80 -13.52 -20.17
C PHE A 101 -7.85 -14.14 -19.23
N ALA A 102 -8.80 -13.33 -18.74
CA ALA A 102 -9.87 -13.81 -17.88
C ALA A 102 -10.81 -14.79 -18.59
N ARG A 103 -11.14 -14.53 -19.86
CA ARG A 103 -11.96 -15.45 -20.67
C ARG A 103 -11.23 -16.78 -20.89
N PHE A 104 -9.95 -16.74 -21.26
CA PHE A 104 -9.12 -17.94 -21.43
C PHE A 104 -9.04 -18.82 -20.17
N LEU A 105 -9.16 -18.25 -18.97
CA LEU A 105 -9.10 -19.00 -17.72
C LEU A 105 -10.43 -19.64 -17.30
N ILE A 106 -11.55 -19.11 -17.79
CA ILE A 106 -12.91 -19.54 -17.42
C ILE A 106 -13.46 -20.54 -18.44
N GLU A 107 -13.03 -20.43 -19.71
CA GLU A 107 -13.31 -21.37 -20.80
C GLU A 107 -12.32 -22.54 -20.82
#